data_AF-A0A8T7BEB2-F1
#
_entry.id   AF-A0A8T7BEB2-F1
#
_cell.length_a   1.000
_cell.length_b   1.000
_cell.length_c   1.000
_cell.angle_alpha   90.00
_cell.angle_beta   90.00
_cell.angle_gamma   90.00
#
_symmetry.space_group_name_H-M   'P 1'
#
loop_
_entity.id
_entity.type
_entity.pdbx_description
1 polymer ?
#
loop_
_entity_poly.entity_id
_entity_poly.type
_entity_poly.pdbx_seq_one_letter_code
_entity_poly.pdbx_strand_id
1 'polypeptide(L)'
;AGGSAHLPGMTASHTVLPVLAVPVKRAHHDHEALYSNIKMPPGIPLATMPENGAMNAALMAIEIIALSDSKVREEYKAYKETLQQSVVKTDSDLVKNGWQETLKKVKQ
;
A
#
# COMPACT_ATOMS: atom_id res chain seq x y z
N ALA A 1 5.89 6.50 9.81
CA ALA A 1 6.13 7.56 10.83
C ALA A 1 4.94 8.52 10.82
N GLY A 2 4.53 9.04 11.97
CA GLY A 2 3.38 9.96 12.09
C GLY A 2 3.80 11.36 12.52
N GLY A 3 3.26 12.39 11.87
CA GLY A 3 3.69 13.79 12.05
C GLY A 3 4.87 14.18 11.18
N SER A 4 5.85 14.88 11.77
CA SER A 4 7.16 15.16 11.20
C SER A 4 7.90 13.85 10.89
N ALA A 5 7.67 13.34 9.69
CA ALA A 5 8.10 12.02 9.25
C ALA A 5 9.53 12.06 8.71
N HIS A 6 10.50 12.33 9.59
CA HIS A 6 11.92 12.36 9.20
C HIS A 6 12.55 10.98 9.06
N LEU A 7 12.04 9.97 9.78
CA LEU A 7 12.62 8.62 9.81
C LEU A 7 12.82 8.03 8.39
N PRO A 8 11.82 8.03 7.48
CA PRO A 8 12.00 7.45 6.16
C PRO A 8 13.06 8.18 5.33
N GLY A 9 13.10 9.52 5.43
CA GLY A 9 14.10 10.33 4.73
C GLY A 9 15.52 10.09 5.25
N MET A 10 15.69 10.00 6.57
CA MET A 10 16.98 9.66 7.19
C MET A 10 17.42 8.23 6.86
N THR A 11 16.50 7.26 6.89
CA THR A 11 16.85 5.90 6.48
C THR A 11 17.32 5.88 5.03
N ALA A 12 16.61 6.56 4.12
CA ALA A 12 16.97 6.63 2.70
C ALA A 12 18.31 7.34 2.44
N SER A 13 18.73 8.29 3.28
CA SER A 13 20.04 8.93 3.14
C SER A 13 21.21 8.04 3.59
N HIS A 14 20.93 7.01 4.39
CA HIS A 14 21.94 6.11 4.97
C HIS A 14 22.00 4.73 4.33
N THR A 15 21.19 4.45 3.30
CA THR A 15 21.21 3.17 2.61
C THR A 15 21.12 3.33 1.09
N VAL A 16 21.66 2.35 0.38
CA VAL A 16 21.46 2.18 -1.07
C VAL A 16 20.26 1.28 -1.39
N LEU A 17 19.65 0.68 -0.37
CA LEU A 17 18.47 -0.16 -0.51
C LEU A 17 17.20 0.69 -0.71
N PRO A 18 16.19 0.18 -1.44
CA PRO A 18 14.93 0.87 -1.59
C PRO A 18 14.23 1.03 -0.23
N VAL A 19 13.78 2.25 0.07
CA VAL A 19 13.04 2.57 1.29
C VAL A 19 11.58 2.84 0.94
N LEU A 20 10.68 2.09 1.59
CA LEU A 20 9.23 2.24 1.46
C LEU A 20 8.68 2.99 2.69
N ALA A 21 8.08 4.15 2.46
CA ALA A 21 7.58 5.03 3.51
C ALA A 21 6.06 4.91 3.66
N VAL A 22 5.59 4.67 4.89
CA VAL A 22 4.16 4.71 5.23
C VAL A 22 3.89 5.96 6.08
N PRO A 23 3.18 6.96 5.54
CA PRO A 23 2.73 8.10 6.32
C PRO A 23 1.61 7.67 7.25
N VAL A 24 1.74 7.98 8.54
CA VAL A 24 0.73 7.65 9.55
C VAL A 24 -0.08 8.90 9.86
N LYS A 25 -1.38 8.87 9.56
CA LYS A 25 -2.29 10.00 9.82
C LYS A 25 -2.56 10.13 11.31
N ARG A 26 -2.47 11.35 11.85
CA ARG A 26 -2.84 11.68 13.23
C ARG A 26 -4.11 12.53 13.24
N ALA A 27 -4.92 12.42 14.30
CA ALA A 27 -6.29 12.98 14.37
C ALA A 27 -6.42 14.49 14.06
N HIS A 28 -5.34 15.26 14.21
CA HIS A 28 -5.33 16.72 14.02
C HIS A 28 -4.27 17.21 13.02
N HIS A 29 -3.64 16.30 12.27
CA HIS A 29 -2.58 16.65 11.31
C HIS A 29 -2.99 16.10 9.95
N ASP A 30 -3.59 16.97 9.13
CA ASP A 30 -4.01 16.62 7.78
C ASP A 30 -2.80 16.54 6.87
N HIS A 31 -2.47 15.32 6.44
CA HIS A 31 -1.47 15.04 5.41
C HIS A 31 -0.04 15.49 5.69
N GLU A 32 0.26 16.01 6.89
CA GLU A 32 1.59 16.45 7.28
C GLU A 32 2.65 15.34 7.10
N ALA A 33 2.32 14.11 7.51
CA ALA A 33 3.20 12.96 7.34
C ALA A 33 3.42 12.60 5.87
N LEU A 34 2.37 12.70 5.05
CA LEU A 34 2.46 12.45 3.61
C LEU A 34 3.34 13.51 2.94
N TYR A 35 3.09 14.79 3.21
CA TYR A 35 3.87 15.90 2.67
C TYR A 35 5.34 15.87 3.10
N SER A 36 5.62 15.43 4.32
CA SER A 36 6.99 15.27 4.81
C SER A 36 7.75 14.17 4.04
N ASN A 37 7.06 13.08 3.67
CA ASN A 37 7.69 11.98 2.93
C ASN A 37 7.89 12.30 1.44
N ILE A 38 6.93 12.94 0.76
CA ILE A 38 7.02 13.15 -0.69
C ILE A 38 8.00 14.26 -1.10
N LYS A 39 8.31 15.20 -0.19
CA LYS A 39 9.17 16.37 -0.46
C LYS A 39 10.66 16.04 -0.30
N MET A 40 11.10 14.92 -0.87
CA MET A 40 12.52 14.54 -0.83
C MET A 40 13.33 15.37 -1.83
N PRO A 41 14.54 15.84 -1.46
CA PRO A 41 15.42 16.52 -2.40
C PRO A 41 15.96 15.58 -3.48
N PRO A 42 16.42 16.11 -4.62
CA PRO A 42 17.08 15.30 -5.65
C PRO A 42 18.27 14.50 -5.08
N GLY A 43 18.39 13.24 -5.51
CA GLY A 43 19.48 12.34 -5.10
C GLY A 43 19.14 11.37 -3.97
N ILE A 44 18.04 11.57 -3.23
CA ILE A 44 17.59 10.64 -2.17
C ILE A 44 16.15 10.18 -2.49
N PRO A 45 15.99 9.08 -3.25
CA PRO A 45 14.67 8.58 -3.63
C PRO A 45 13.95 7.93 -2.44
N LEU A 46 12.63 8.10 -2.37
CA LEU A 46 11.78 7.49 -1.36
C LEU A 46 10.45 7.05 -1.98
N ALA A 47 10.08 5.77 -1.84
CA ALA A 47 8.80 5.27 -2.32
C ALA A 47 7.72 5.45 -1.25
N THR A 48 6.84 6.43 -1.44
CA THR A 48 5.81 6.78 -0.44
C THR A 48 4.48 6.10 -0.73
N MET A 49 3.91 5.45 0.28
CA MET A 49 2.61 4.76 0.23
C MET A 49 1.46 5.69 0.64
N PRO A 50 0.19 5.30 0.39
CA PRO A 50 -0.96 6.01 0.94
C PRO A 50 -0.91 6.10 2.47
N GLU A 51 -1.64 7.06 3.04
CA GLU A 51 -1.76 7.20 4.48
C GLU A 51 -2.31 5.94 5.13
N ASN A 52 -1.66 5.49 6.21
CA ASN A 52 -1.94 4.23 6.89
C ASN A 52 -1.89 2.99 5.96
N GLY A 53 -1.26 3.12 4.79
CA GLY A 53 -1.15 2.08 3.76
C GLY A 53 -0.06 1.05 4.03
N ALA A 54 0.02 0.52 5.26
CA ALA A 54 1.03 -0.48 5.63
C ALA A 54 0.93 -1.76 4.78
N MET A 55 -0.30 -2.16 4.44
CA MET A 55 -0.52 -3.30 3.55
C MET A 55 0.06 -3.07 2.15
N ASN A 56 -0.10 -1.88 1.60
CA ASN A 56 0.48 -1.52 0.30
C ASN A 56 2.01 -1.50 0.36
N ALA A 57 2.60 -1.06 1.47
CA ALA A 57 4.05 -1.14 1.67
C ALA A 57 4.56 -2.58 1.65
N ALA A 58 3.86 -3.50 2.34
CA ALA A 58 4.21 -4.91 2.34
C ALA A 58 4.08 -5.52 0.94
N LEU A 59 3.01 -5.22 0.22
CA LEU A 59 2.82 -5.70 -1.16
C LEU A 59 3.88 -5.14 -2.11
N MET A 60 4.24 -3.86 -2.00
CA MET A 60 5.33 -3.27 -2.79
C MET A 60 6.68 -3.92 -2.46
N ALA A 61 6.95 -4.26 -1.20
CA ALA A 61 8.15 -5.02 -0.83
C ALA A 61 8.17 -6.41 -1.48
N ILE A 62 7.02 -7.11 -1.47
CA ILE A 62 6.84 -8.40 -2.16
C ILE A 62 7.09 -8.25 -3.66
N GLU A 63 6.55 -7.20 -4.30
CA GLU A 63 6.79 -6.92 -5.72
C GLU A 63 8.28 -6.74 -6.04
N ILE A 64 9.01 -5.99 -5.20
CA ILE A 64 10.46 -5.80 -5.35
C ILE A 64 11.19 -7.14 -5.22
N ILE A 65 10.86 -7.96 -4.20
CA ILE A 65 11.50 -9.27 -3.98
C ILE A 65 11.19 -10.24 -5.13
N ALA A 66 9.95 -10.22 -5.65
CA ALA A 66 9.49 -11.08 -6.74
C ALA A 66 10.24 -10.84 -8.07
N LEU A 67 10.94 -9.71 -8.23
CA LEU A 67 11.80 -9.48 -9.39
C LEU A 67 12.97 -10.48 -9.43
N SER A 68 13.50 -10.85 -8.26
CA SER A 68 14.63 -11.79 -8.13
C SER A 68 14.24 -13.18 -7.63
N ASP A 69 13.11 -13.34 -6.93
CA ASP A 69 12.66 -14.61 -6.36
C ASP A 69 11.42 -15.15 -7.11
N SER A 70 11.61 -16.26 -7.83
CA SER A 70 10.53 -16.90 -8.60
C SER A 70 9.43 -17.50 -7.71
N LYS A 71 9.76 -17.97 -6.50
CA LYS A 71 8.77 -18.53 -5.58
C LYS A 71 7.83 -17.43 -5.09
N VAL A 72 8.40 -16.32 -4.63
CA VAL A 72 7.63 -15.15 -4.18
C VAL A 72 6.78 -14.59 -5.32
N ARG A 73 7.30 -14.61 -6.56
CA ARG A 73 6.54 -14.19 -7.75
C ARG A 73 5.29 -15.03 -7.98
N GLU A 74 5.39 -16.35 -7.92
CA GLU A 74 4.23 -17.24 -8.11
C GLU A 74 3.22 -17.08 -6.96
N GLU A 75 3.68 -16.98 -5.71
CA GLU A 75 2.81 -16.70 -4.57
C GLU A 75 2.07 -15.36 -4.71
N TYR A 76 2.77 -14.32 -5.17
CA TYR A 76 2.15 -13.01 -5.41
C TYR A 76 1.15 -13.05 -6.57
N LYS A 77 1.44 -13.82 -7.62
CA LYS A 77 0.50 -14.02 -8.75
C LYS A 77 -0.78 -14.72 -8.28
N ALA A 78 -0.65 -15.79 -7.50
CA ALA A 78 -1.81 -16.48 -6.91
C ALA A 78 -2.62 -15.52 -6.03
N TYR A 79 -1.97 -14.69 -5.21
CA TYR A 79 -2.65 -13.66 -4.43
C TYR A 79 -3.45 -12.69 -5.32
N LYS A 80 -2.88 -12.21 -6.43
CA LYS A 80 -3.59 -11.32 -7.38
C LYS A 80 -4.78 -12.01 -8.06
N GLU A 81 -4.66 -13.30 -8.38
CA GLU A 81 -5.78 -14.09 -8.93
C GLU A 81 -6.92 -14.21 -7.92
N THR A 82 -6.62 -14.43 -6.63
CA THR A 82 -7.67 -14.48 -5.59
C THR A 82 -8.39 -13.15 -5.41
N LEU A 83 -7.66 -12.02 -5.52
CA LEU A 83 -8.26 -10.68 -5.52
C LEU A 83 -9.16 -10.46 -6.73
N GLN A 84 -8.74 -10.89 -7.92
CA GLN A 84 -9.59 -10.79 -9.11
C GLN A 84 -10.87 -11.61 -8.95
N GLN A 85 -10.76 -12.84 -8.45
CA GLN A 85 -11.91 -13.71 -8.21
C GLN A 85 -12.88 -13.12 -7.19
N SER A 86 -12.37 -12.48 -6.13
CA SER A 86 -13.24 -11.84 -5.13
C SER A 86 -14.03 -10.68 -5.73
N VAL A 87 -13.41 -9.84 -6.56
CA VAL A 87 -14.09 -8.74 -7.26
C VAL A 87 -15.15 -9.27 -8.23
N VAL A 88 -14.83 -10.28 -9.05
CA VAL A 88 -15.79 -10.89 -9.98
C VAL A 88 -16.97 -11.52 -9.24
N LYS A 89 -16.73 -12.12 -8.07
CA LYS A 89 -17.79 -12.66 -7.22
C LYS A 89 -18.68 -11.55 -6.68
N THR A 90 -18.09 -10.47 -6.16
CA THR A 90 -18.85 -9.31 -5.68
C THR A 90 -19.68 -8.67 -6.79
N ASP A 91 -19.14 -8.55 -8.00
CA ASP A 91 -19.87 -8.04 -9.17
C ASP A 91 -21.05 -8.95 -9.56
N SER A 92 -20.82 -10.26 -9.60
CA SER A 92 -21.89 -11.24 -9.86
C SER A 92 -23.01 -11.17 -8.80
N ASP A 93 -22.64 -10.97 -7.54
CA ASP A 93 -23.59 -10.81 -6.43
C ASP A 93 -24.36 -9.49 -6.53
N LEU A 94 -23.73 -8.40 -6.99
CA LEU A 94 -24.36 -7.11 -7.27
C LEU A 94 -25.43 -7.23 -8.37
N VAL A 95 -25.11 -7.91 -9.47
CA VAL A 95 -26.05 -8.11 -10.59
C VAL A 95 -27.24 -8.96 -10.17
N LYS A 96 -27.03 -10.00 -9.36
CA LYS A 96 -28.09 -10.94 -8.95
C LYS A 96 -29.00 -10.40 -7.84
N ASN A 97 -28.42 -9.79 -6.81
CA ASN A 97 -29.14 -9.45 -5.58
C ASN A 97 -29.50 -7.94 -5.50
N GLY A 98 -29.02 -7.14 -6.45
CA GLY A 98 -29.16 -5.69 -6.43
C GLY A 98 -28.21 -5.03 -5.42
N TRP A 99 -27.98 -3.73 -5.63
CA TRP A 99 -26.99 -2.97 -4.86
C TRP A 99 -27.31 -2.87 -3.35
N GLN A 100 -28.59 -2.90 -2.96
CA GLN A 100 -29.04 -2.75 -1.57
C GLN A 100 -28.61 -3.91 -0.68
N GLU A 101 -28.77 -5.15 -1.15
CA GLU A 101 -28.41 -6.34 -0.39
C GLU A 101 -26.89 -6.56 -0.36
N THR A 102 -26.19 -6.24 -1.45
CA THR A 102 -24.73 -6.34 -1.47
C THR A 102 -24.07 -5.31 -0.55
N LEU A 103 -24.60 -4.09 -0.46
CA LEU A 103 -24.09 -3.08 0.48
C LEU A 103 -24.22 -3.50 1.95
N LYS A 104 -25.26 -4.26 2.32
CA LYS A 104 -25.41 -4.79 3.69
C LYS A 104 -24.31 -5.81 4.01
N LYS A 105 -23.92 -6.63 3.04
CA LYS A 105 -22.84 -7.63 3.19
C LYS A 105 -21.45 -7.00 3.23
N VAL A 106 -21.22 -5.88 2.53
CA VAL A 106 -19.92 -5.19 2.47
C VAL A 106 -19.66 -4.31 3.71
N LYS A 107 -20.71 -3.92 4.44
CA LYS A 107 -20.59 -3.09 5.67
C LYS A 107 -20.44 -3.91 6.97
N GLN A 108 -20.58 -5.24 6.91
CA GLN A 108 -20.24 -6.15 8.02
C GLN A 108 -18.77 -6.53 7.96
#